data_AF-A0A7V9CRE9-F1
#
_entry.id   AF-A0A7V9CRE9-F1
#
_cell.length_a   1.000
_cell.length_b   1.000
_cell.length_c   1.000
_cell.angle_alpha   90.00
_cell.angle_beta   90.00
_cell.angle_gamma   90.00
#
_symmetry.space_group_name_H-M   'P 1'
#
loop_
_entity.id
_entity.type
_entity.pdbx_description
1 polymer ?
#
loop_
_entity_poly.entity_id
_entity_poly.type
_entity_poly.pdbx_seq_one_letter_code
_entity_poly.pdbx_strand_id
1 'polypeptide(L)'
;MAGLARKAWRAATDPRRTLREATVLADLLRLRVRSSRALRRARPRPEERGVALFISMSDLVYQLKLEGVLAKALQLDGYRPVVLTLRNARWAEPYYRAFGVRDFVYPDEFLSPEHEAEAEAAAADYLRGEVSVQSLKALELHGAHVGQQTLSSLSRRFLQGRISLDDPEVRAALEDVLAEAMRSVLRGEELIDRIRPELAIFNEKGYAGLGSIYDVALQRGTNVIQFLHGGMHWADALIFKRYTPETRRVHPASLSAESWRLVRERPWGEQQERELDEEFALRYGSGQKHPDAGLQEGKRLKSADEVRAQLGLDPARKTVVLFSHLLWDANLFFGDDLFEDQEEWLVQTVRAACANASANWVVKLHPANMYKGGNGELNDEAAIR
;
A
#
# COMPACT_ATOMS: atom_id res chain seq x y z
N MET A 1 -34.48 -9.72 22.99
CA MET A 1 -34.43 -11.11 22.48
C MET A 1 -33.94 -11.21 21.03
N ALA A 2 -34.38 -10.36 20.09
CA ALA A 2 -33.97 -10.43 18.68
C ALA A 2 -32.45 -10.31 18.40
N GLY A 3 -31.70 -9.54 19.19
CA GLY A 3 -30.24 -9.37 19.00
C GLY A 3 -29.40 -10.59 19.40
N LEU A 4 -29.80 -11.33 20.43
CA LEU A 4 -29.12 -12.55 20.87
C LEU A 4 -29.37 -13.70 19.89
N ALA A 5 -30.61 -13.84 19.40
CA ALA A 5 -30.95 -14.80 18.36
C ALA A 5 -30.18 -14.54 17.05
N ARG A 6 -30.02 -13.27 16.63
CA ARG A 6 -29.19 -12.91 15.46
C ARG A 6 -27.71 -13.22 15.64
N LYS A 7 -27.16 -12.98 16.83
CA LYS A 7 -25.76 -13.31 17.14
C LYS A 7 -25.54 -14.83 17.18
N ALA A 8 -26.46 -15.57 17.79
CA ALA A 8 -26.42 -17.03 17.82
C ALA A 8 -26.54 -17.63 16.41
N TRP A 9 -27.46 -17.12 15.58
CA TRP A 9 -27.58 -17.51 14.17
C TRP A 9 -26.30 -17.22 13.39
N ARG A 10 -25.74 -16.00 13.51
CA ARG A 10 -24.48 -15.66 12.82
C ARG A 10 -23.30 -16.51 13.29
N ALA A 11 -23.22 -16.81 14.58
CA ALA A 11 -22.20 -17.71 15.11
C ALA A 11 -22.33 -19.13 14.54
N ALA A 12 -23.57 -19.59 14.30
CA ALA A 12 -23.83 -20.89 13.69
C ALA A 12 -23.55 -20.90 12.17
N THR A 13 -23.85 -19.81 11.45
CA THR A 13 -23.68 -19.76 9.98
C THR A 13 -22.31 -19.28 9.52
N ASP A 14 -21.59 -18.52 10.35
CA ASP A 14 -20.25 -17.99 10.06
C ASP A 14 -19.39 -17.91 11.34
N PRO A 15 -18.94 -19.06 11.86
CA PRO A 15 -18.17 -19.13 13.10
C PRO A 15 -16.81 -18.45 12.98
N ARG A 16 -16.18 -18.49 11.79
CA ARG A 16 -14.86 -17.86 11.56
C ARG A 16 -14.95 -16.35 11.68
N ARG A 17 -15.93 -15.72 11.02
CA ARG A 17 -16.16 -14.28 11.17
C ARG A 17 -16.48 -13.91 12.62
N THR A 18 -17.30 -14.71 13.28
CA THR A 18 -17.67 -14.46 14.68
C THR A 18 -16.45 -14.50 15.61
N LEU A 19 -15.55 -15.47 15.41
CA LEU A 19 -14.29 -15.57 16.14
C LEU A 19 -13.36 -14.39 15.86
N ARG A 20 -13.21 -13.98 14.59
CA ARG A 20 -12.44 -12.80 14.21
C ARG A 20 -12.99 -11.55 14.91
N GLU A 21 -14.30 -11.32 14.84
CA GLU A 21 -14.94 -10.16 15.50
C GLU A 21 -14.74 -10.18 17.02
N ALA A 22 -14.81 -11.34 17.66
CA ALA A 22 -14.53 -11.48 19.09
C ALA A 22 -13.07 -11.17 19.43
N THR A 23 -12.13 -11.63 18.59
CA THR A 23 -10.69 -11.35 18.73
C THR A 23 -10.40 -9.86 18.61
N VAL A 24 -10.94 -9.20 17.58
CA VAL A 24 -10.80 -7.75 17.36
C VAL A 24 -11.42 -6.95 18.50
N LEU A 25 -12.60 -7.35 19.00
CA LEU A 25 -13.23 -6.69 20.15
C LEU A 25 -12.40 -6.85 21.43
N ALA A 26 -11.87 -8.04 21.70
CA ALA A 26 -11.03 -8.29 22.85
C ALA A 26 -9.74 -7.44 22.81
N ASP A 27 -9.14 -7.30 21.64
CA ASP A 27 -7.99 -6.42 21.43
C ASP A 27 -8.32 -4.95 21.70
N LEU A 28 -9.42 -4.44 21.11
CA LEU A 28 -9.88 -3.08 21.34
C LEU A 28 -10.13 -2.80 22.83
N LEU A 29 -10.72 -3.75 23.55
CA LEU A 29 -10.94 -3.64 25.00
C LEU A 29 -9.61 -3.59 25.77
N ARG A 30 -8.63 -4.43 25.40
CA ARG A 30 -7.29 -4.40 25.99
C ARG A 30 -6.60 -3.06 25.74
N LEU A 31 -6.67 -2.55 24.51
CA LEU A 31 -6.13 -1.23 24.15
C LEU A 31 -6.76 -0.12 25.01
N ARG A 32 -8.09 -0.17 25.19
CA ARG A 32 -8.83 0.78 26.03
C ARG A 32 -8.38 0.73 27.49
N VAL A 33 -8.25 -0.47 28.06
CA VAL A 33 -7.86 -0.63 29.47
C VAL A 33 -6.40 -0.25 29.70
N ARG A 34 -5.48 -0.71 28.85
CA ARG A 34 -4.02 -0.58 29.08
C ARG A 34 -3.46 0.76 28.63
N SER A 35 -3.80 1.21 27.42
CA SER A 35 -3.08 2.32 26.77
C SER A 35 -3.93 3.58 26.66
N SER A 36 -5.24 3.45 26.42
CA SER A 36 -6.08 4.63 26.15
C SER A 36 -6.15 5.62 27.31
N ARG A 37 -6.00 5.16 28.56
CA ARG A 37 -6.01 6.05 29.73
C ARG A 37 -4.80 6.97 29.76
N ALA A 38 -3.61 6.46 29.44
CA ALA A 38 -2.39 7.26 29.34
C ALA A 38 -2.46 8.20 28.13
N LEU A 39 -2.87 7.68 26.98
CA LEU A 39 -2.99 8.46 25.74
C LEU A 39 -4.00 9.60 25.91
N ARG A 40 -5.21 9.34 26.42
CA ARG A 40 -6.23 10.38 26.63
C ARG A 40 -5.84 11.44 27.65
N ARG A 41 -4.97 11.10 28.60
CA ARG A 41 -4.46 12.05 29.61
C ARG A 41 -3.33 12.92 29.08
N ALA A 42 -2.60 12.46 28.09
CA ALA A 42 -1.54 13.23 27.47
C ALA A 42 -2.15 14.48 26.81
N ARG A 43 -1.74 15.64 27.31
CA ARG A 43 -2.29 16.94 26.91
C ARG A 43 -1.57 17.44 25.65
N PRO A 44 -2.31 17.95 24.66
CA PRO A 44 -1.72 18.60 23.50
C PRO A 44 -0.94 19.84 23.92
N ARG A 45 -0.02 20.28 23.06
CA ARG A 45 0.57 21.62 23.19
C ARG A 45 -0.54 22.69 23.17
N PRO A 46 -0.33 23.84 23.86
CA PRO A 46 -1.35 24.88 23.95
C PRO A 46 -1.68 25.54 22.60
N GLU A 47 -0.71 25.58 21.69
CA GLU A 47 -0.84 26.20 20.38
C GLU A 47 -1.38 25.20 19.36
N GLU A 48 -2.50 25.55 18.71
CA GLU A 48 -3.06 24.79 17.61
C GLU A 48 -2.29 25.12 16.32
N ARG A 49 -1.64 24.11 15.73
CA ARG A 49 -0.88 24.26 14.47
C ARG A 49 -1.81 24.31 13.27
N GLY A 50 -2.72 23.33 13.20
CA GLY A 50 -3.64 23.18 12.08
C GLY A 50 -4.29 21.80 12.09
N VAL A 51 -4.93 21.44 10.98
CA VAL A 51 -5.58 20.14 10.81
C VAL A 51 -4.61 19.13 10.17
N ALA A 52 -4.52 17.94 10.77
CA ALA A 52 -3.87 16.77 10.17
C ALA A 52 -4.94 15.79 9.70
N LEU A 53 -5.13 15.69 8.37
CA LEU A 53 -6.11 14.81 7.76
C LEU A 53 -5.50 13.44 7.47
N PHE A 54 -6.04 12.40 8.10
CA PHE A 54 -5.69 11.01 7.85
C PHE A 54 -6.66 10.43 6.81
N ILE A 55 -6.12 9.98 5.68
CA ILE A 55 -6.88 9.34 4.61
C ILE A 55 -6.82 7.82 4.83
N SER A 56 -7.79 7.29 5.58
CA SER A 56 -7.81 5.90 6.06
C SER A 56 -9.14 5.21 5.74
N MET A 57 -9.22 4.60 4.56
CA MET A 57 -10.38 3.80 4.14
C MET A 57 -10.22 2.30 4.46
N SER A 58 -9.61 2.00 5.62
CA SER A 58 -9.26 0.63 6.05
C SER A 58 -9.95 0.27 7.36
N ASP A 59 -10.23 -1.03 7.53
CA ASP A 59 -10.72 -1.60 8.79
C ASP A 59 -9.71 -2.60 9.39
N LEU A 60 -8.48 -2.63 8.86
CA LEU A 60 -7.40 -3.51 9.30
C LEU A 60 -6.84 -3.01 10.63
N VAL A 61 -6.94 -3.83 11.68
CA VAL A 61 -6.58 -3.44 13.05
C VAL A 61 -5.15 -2.95 13.19
N TYR A 62 -4.22 -3.58 12.46
CA TYR A 62 -2.82 -3.18 12.46
C TYR A 62 -2.63 -1.74 12.00
N GLN A 63 -3.20 -1.40 10.84
CA GLN A 63 -3.13 -0.06 10.26
C GLN A 63 -3.79 0.97 11.18
N LEU A 64 -4.99 0.66 11.70
CA LEU A 64 -5.72 1.54 12.61
C LEU A 64 -4.93 1.87 13.90
N LYS A 65 -4.17 0.92 14.43
CA LYS A 65 -3.30 1.15 15.58
C LYS A 65 -2.12 2.05 15.24
N LEU A 66 -1.46 1.82 14.10
CA LEU A 66 -0.36 2.67 13.63
C LEU A 66 -0.83 4.10 13.41
N GLU A 67 -1.90 4.29 12.64
CA GLU A 67 -2.50 5.60 12.38
C GLU A 67 -2.98 6.26 13.67
N GLY A 68 -3.54 5.49 14.60
CA GLY A 68 -3.91 5.98 15.92
C GLY A 68 -2.73 6.51 16.74
N VAL A 69 -1.57 5.83 16.71
CA VAL A 69 -0.34 6.31 17.34
C VAL A 69 0.15 7.60 16.67
N LEU A 70 0.15 7.66 15.33
CA LEU A 70 0.54 8.86 14.58
C LEU A 70 -0.39 10.04 14.85
N ALA A 71 -1.71 9.81 14.81
CA ALA A 71 -2.72 10.83 15.11
C ALA A 71 -2.54 11.36 16.53
N LYS A 72 -2.21 10.48 17.49
CA LYS A 72 -1.92 10.92 18.84
C LYS A 72 -0.63 11.71 18.93
N ALA A 73 0.44 11.31 18.25
CA ALA A 73 1.70 12.04 18.24
C ALA A 73 1.51 13.46 17.69
N LEU A 74 0.78 13.60 16.58
CA LEU A 74 0.46 14.91 15.99
C LEU A 74 -0.47 15.74 16.88
N GLN A 75 -1.44 15.09 17.53
CA GLN A 75 -2.26 15.77 18.54
C GLN A 75 -1.40 16.34 19.66
N LEU A 76 -0.40 15.59 20.14
CA LEU A 76 0.52 16.09 21.17
C LEU A 76 1.40 17.24 20.68
N ASP A 77 1.70 17.27 19.38
CA ASP A 77 2.48 18.34 18.75
C ASP A 77 1.66 19.61 18.44
N GLY A 78 0.33 19.58 18.61
CA GLY A 78 -0.57 20.72 18.44
C GLY A 78 -1.50 20.64 17.22
N TYR A 79 -1.49 19.54 16.46
CA TYR A 79 -2.44 19.35 15.36
C TYR A 79 -3.79 18.85 15.85
N ARG A 80 -4.85 19.15 15.12
CA ARG A 80 -6.17 18.51 15.26
C ARG A 80 -6.29 17.38 14.25
N PRO A 81 -6.29 16.10 14.67
CA PRO A 81 -6.45 14.99 13.74
C PRO A 81 -7.91 14.86 13.28
N VAL A 82 -8.11 14.81 11.97
CA VAL A 82 -9.39 14.47 11.32
C VAL A 82 -9.16 13.20 10.51
N VAL A 83 -10.07 12.23 10.60
CA VAL A 83 -9.94 10.96 9.88
C VAL A 83 -11.03 10.84 8.83
N LEU A 84 -10.65 10.71 7.56
CA LEU A 84 -11.53 10.23 6.50
C LEU A 84 -11.60 8.70 6.58
N THR A 85 -12.78 8.15 6.86
CA THR A 85 -13.02 6.71 6.98
C THR A 85 -14.33 6.31 6.31
N LEU A 86 -14.54 5.02 6.10
CA LEU A 86 -15.80 4.48 5.56
C LEU A 86 -16.82 4.26 6.67
N ARG A 87 -18.11 4.55 6.41
CA ARG A 87 -19.20 4.29 7.38
C ARG A 87 -19.40 2.81 7.69
N ASN A 88 -19.03 1.94 6.75
CA ASN A 88 -19.11 0.49 6.92
C ASN A 88 -17.85 -0.12 7.57
N ALA A 89 -16.78 0.68 7.79
CA ALA A 89 -15.61 0.26 8.56
C ALA A 89 -15.97 0.22 10.04
N ARG A 90 -16.21 -1.00 10.56
CA ARG A 90 -16.83 -1.21 11.86
C ARG A 90 -15.89 -0.87 13.01
N TRP A 91 -14.59 -1.02 12.80
CA TRP A 91 -13.56 -0.94 13.83
C TRP A 91 -12.78 0.37 13.78
N ALA A 92 -12.69 1.03 12.62
CA ALA A 92 -11.98 2.29 12.44
C ALA A 92 -12.25 3.33 13.55
N GLU A 93 -13.46 3.85 13.65
CA GLU A 93 -13.84 4.84 14.66
C GLU A 93 -13.57 4.36 16.11
N PRO A 94 -14.01 3.16 16.54
CA PRO A 94 -13.72 2.65 17.86
C PRO A 94 -12.23 2.64 18.25
N TYR A 95 -11.33 2.31 17.31
CA TYR A 95 -9.88 2.32 17.51
C TYR A 95 -9.35 3.75 17.58
N TYR A 96 -9.67 4.60 16.61
CA TYR A 96 -9.25 6.01 16.61
C TYR A 96 -9.70 6.77 17.87
N ARG A 97 -10.94 6.54 18.33
CA ARG A 97 -11.44 7.10 19.60
C ARG A 97 -10.69 6.57 20.83
N ALA A 98 -10.08 5.39 20.76
CA ALA A 98 -9.21 4.89 21.83
C ALA A 98 -7.92 5.72 21.94
N PHE A 99 -7.41 6.23 20.82
CA PHE A 99 -6.25 7.14 20.78
C PHE A 99 -6.61 8.60 21.09
N GLY A 100 -7.90 8.95 21.10
CA GLY A 100 -8.38 10.29 21.46
C GLY A 100 -8.75 11.18 20.26
N VAL A 101 -8.80 10.60 19.06
CA VAL A 101 -9.38 11.24 17.88
C VAL A 101 -10.89 11.34 18.04
N ARG A 102 -11.47 12.47 17.62
CA ARG A 102 -12.91 12.76 17.77
C ARG A 102 -13.58 13.19 16.48
N ASP A 103 -12.81 13.70 15.53
CA ASP A 103 -13.29 14.23 14.27
C ASP A 103 -13.16 13.16 13.18
N PHE A 104 -14.31 12.83 12.59
CA PHE A 104 -14.43 11.85 11.51
C PHE A 104 -15.24 12.46 10.39
N VAL A 105 -14.83 12.18 9.16
CA VAL A 105 -15.53 12.58 7.94
C VAL A 105 -15.63 11.37 7.02
N TYR A 106 -16.61 11.37 6.12
CA TYR A 106 -16.91 10.20 5.30
C TYR A 106 -17.03 10.60 3.82
N PRO A 107 -16.55 9.77 2.87
CA PRO A 107 -16.52 10.14 1.45
C PRO A 107 -17.86 10.59 0.86
N ASP A 108 -18.96 10.01 1.32
CA ASP A 108 -20.33 10.35 0.88
C ASP A 108 -20.76 11.77 1.25
N GLU A 109 -20.07 12.44 2.19
CA GLU A 109 -20.36 13.82 2.60
C GLU A 109 -19.74 14.88 1.67
N PHE A 110 -18.99 14.44 0.66
CA PHE A 110 -18.23 15.30 -0.25
C PHE A 110 -18.58 15.03 -1.73
N LEU A 111 -19.66 14.29 -1.99
CA LEU A 111 -20.15 14.06 -3.34
C LEU A 111 -21.59 14.57 -3.47
N SER A 112 -21.78 15.55 -4.36
CA SER A 112 -23.09 16.08 -4.69
C SER A 112 -23.65 15.37 -5.92
N PRO A 113 -24.95 15.50 -6.22
CA PRO A 113 -25.54 14.97 -7.46
C PRO A 113 -24.87 15.53 -8.73
N GLU A 114 -24.38 16.78 -8.68
CA GLU A 114 -23.64 17.40 -9.78
C GLU A 114 -22.28 16.72 -9.98
N HIS A 115 -21.54 16.47 -8.91
CA HIS A 115 -20.28 15.72 -8.97
C HIS A 115 -20.49 14.29 -9.48
N GLU A 116 -21.59 13.63 -9.07
CA GLU A 116 -21.94 12.29 -9.57
C GLU A 116 -22.15 12.31 -11.08
N ALA A 117 -22.97 13.24 -11.58
CA ALA A 117 -23.25 13.37 -13.01
C ALA A 117 -21.99 13.72 -13.82
N GLU A 118 -21.11 14.56 -13.28
CA GLU A 118 -19.83 14.91 -13.91
C GLU A 118 -18.90 13.70 -14.03
N ALA A 119 -18.71 12.94 -12.95
CA ALA A 119 -17.87 11.75 -12.96
C ALA A 119 -18.40 10.67 -13.93
N GLU A 120 -19.72 10.45 -13.95
CA GLU A 120 -20.36 9.52 -14.89
C GLU A 120 -20.21 9.98 -16.34
N ALA A 121 -20.41 11.27 -16.61
CA ALA A 121 -20.27 11.82 -17.95
C ALA A 121 -18.83 11.73 -18.45
N ALA A 122 -17.84 12.04 -17.60
CA ALA A 122 -16.42 11.94 -17.94
C ALA A 122 -15.98 10.49 -18.18
N ALA A 123 -16.44 9.54 -17.35
CA ALA A 123 -16.14 8.13 -17.54
C ALA A 123 -16.77 7.61 -18.84
N ALA A 124 -18.05 7.92 -19.08
CA ALA A 124 -18.75 7.51 -20.29
C ALA A 124 -18.13 8.12 -21.55
N ASP A 125 -17.67 9.37 -21.50
CA ASP A 125 -17.00 10.03 -22.62
C ASP A 125 -15.69 9.32 -23.00
N TYR A 126 -14.86 9.01 -22.00
CA TYR A 126 -13.64 8.24 -22.22
C TYR A 126 -13.93 6.85 -22.82
N LEU A 127 -14.93 6.14 -22.28
CA LEU A 127 -15.28 4.78 -22.71
C LEU A 127 -15.91 4.71 -24.11
N ARG A 128 -16.42 5.82 -24.65
CA ARG A 128 -16.88 5.92 -26.05
C ARG A 128 -15.72 5.96 -27.06
N GLY A 129 -14.53 6.38 -26.62
CA GLY A 129 -13.34 6.48 -27.45
C GLY A 129 -12.65 5.15 -27.69
N GLU A 130 -11.50 5.21 -28.35
CA GLU A 130 -10.58 4.07 -28.45
C GLU A 130 -9.86 3.89 -27.11
N VAL A 131 -10.21 2.81 -26.40
CA VAL A 131 -9.67 2.51 -25.08
C VAL A 131 -8.46 1.60 -25.21
N SER A 132 -7.30 2.10 -24.81
CA SER A 132 -6.04 1.35 -24.73
C SER A 132 -5.40 1.52 -23.35
N VAL A 133 -4.41 0.68 -23.02
CA VAL A 133 -3.65 0.82 -21.78
C VAL A 133 -2.93 2.16 -21.72
N GLN A 134 -2.35 2.63 -22.84
CA GLN A 134 -1.62 3.90 -22.88
C GLN A 134 -2.55 5.11 -22.79
N SER A 135 -3.68 5.10 -23.51
CA SER A 135 -4.68 6.17 -23.38
C SER A 135 -5.27 6.21 -21.97
N LEU A 136 -5.48 5.04 -21.34
CA LEU A 136 -5.98 4.98 -19.97
C LEU A 136 -4.93 5.53 -19.02
N LYS A 137 -3.66 5.14 -19.16
CA LYS A 137 -2.58 5.60 -18.29
C LYS A 137 -2.36 7.11 -18.32
N ALA A 138 -2.59 7.75 -19.46
CA ALA A 138 -2.49 9.20 -19.65
C ALA A 138 -3.73 9.97 -19.20
N LEU A 139 -4.81 9.27 -18.82
CA LEU A 139 -6.08 9.90 -18.48
C LEU A 139 -6.00 10.67 -17.16
N GLU A 140 -6.40 11.93 -17.23
CA GLU A 140 -6.51 12.85 -16.11
C GLU A 140 -7.92 13.43 -16.00
N LEU A 141 -8.35 13.70 -14.77
CA LEU A 141 -9.54 14.52 -14.47
C LEU A 141 -9.10 15.63 -13.52
N HIS A 142 -9.33 16.90 -13.89
CA HIS A 142 -8.87 18.07 -13.14
C HIS A 142 -7.37 18.00 -12.77
N GLY A 143 -6.55 17.44 -13.66
CA GLY A 143 -5.11 17.24 -13.47
C GLY A 143 -4.72 16.07 -12.56
N ALA A 144 -5.68 15.32 -12.00
CA ALA A 144 -5.43 14.14 -11.20
C ALA A 144 -5.37 12.90 -12.09
N HIS A 145 -4.37 12.03 -11.89
CA HIS A 145 -4.02 10.92 -12.79
C HIS A 145 -4.89 9.68 -12.53
N VAL A 146 -6.19 9.80 -12.78
CA VAL A 146 -7.18 8.74 -12.54
C VAL A 146 -6.85 7.44 -13.27
N GLY A 147 -6.28 7.56 -14.46
CA GLY A 147 -5.94 6.41 -15.31
C GLY A 147 -4.97 5.41 -14.72
N GLN A 148 -3.84 5.88 -14.18
CA GLN A 148 -2.82 5.04 -13.54
C GLN A 148 -3.38 4.30 -12.31
N GLN A 149 -4.24 4.98 -11.56
CA GLN A 149 -4.85 4.46 -10.35
C GLN A 149 -5.91 3.40 -10.69
N THR A 150 -6.68 3.62 -11.75
CA THR A 150 -7.61 2.64 -12.31
C THR A 150 -6.89 1.38 -12.79
N LEU A 151 -5.82 1.51 -13.58
CA LEU A 151 -5.01 0.37 -14.03
C LEU A 151 -4.44 -0.44 -12.85
N SER A 152 -3.90 0.27 -11.85
CA SER A 152 -3.33 -0.36 -10.65
C SER A 152 -4.39 -1.14 -9.86
N SER A 153 -5.60 -0.57 -9.72
CA SER A 153 -6.73 -1.23 -9.08
C SER A 153 -7.23 -2.44 -9.87
N LEU A 154 -7.29 -2.36 -11.19
CA LEU A 154 -7.70 -3.48 -12.05
C LEU A 154 -6.68 -4.62 -12.00
N SER A 155 -5.37 -4.33 -12.13
CA SER A 155 -4.32 -5.35 -12.05
C SER A 155 -4.40 -6.12 -10.73
N ARG A 156 -4.58 -5.39 -9.62
CA ARG A 156 -4.75 -5.98 -8.28
C ARG A 156 -6.03 -6.82 -8.16
N ARG A 157 -7.14 -6.37 -8.74
CA ARG A 157 -8.45 -7.07 -8.70
C ARG A 157 -8.39 -8.40 -9.43
N PHE A 158 -7.78 -8.44 -10.61
CA PHE A 158 -7.73 -9.64 -11.45
C PHE A 158 -6.49 -10.51 -11.19
N LEU A 159 -5.52 -10.03 -10.42
CA LEU A 159 -4.24 -10.71 -10.16
C LEU A 159 -3.51 -11.07 -11.47
N GLN A 160 -3.59 -10.18 -12.47
CA GLN A 160 -2.99 -10.35 -13.78
C GLN A 160 -1.88 -9.33 -14.04
N GLY A 161 -0.80 -9.80 -14.68
CA GLY A 161 0.32 -8.94 -15.12
C GLY A 161 0.04 -8.16 -16.38
N ARG A 162 -0.83 -8.69 -17.24
CA ARG A 162 -1.35 -8.05 -18.43
C ARG A 162 -2.86 -7.99 -18.34
N ILE A 163 -3.41 -6.80 -18.50
CA ILE A 163 -4.85 -6.58 -18.50
C ILE A 163 -5.31 -6.47 -19.94
N SER A 164 -6.23 -7.35 -20.35
CA SER A 164 -6.88 -7.22 -21.66
C SER A 164 -8.15 -6.39 -21.52
N LEU A 165 -8.18 -5.19 -22.12
CA LEU A 165 -9.36 -4.32 -22.10
C LEU A 165 -10.49 -4.82 -23.02
N ASP A 166 -10.20 -5.84 -23.84
CA ASP A 166 -11.18 -6.55 -24.66
C ASP A 166 -11.94 -7.64 -23.88
N ASP A 167 -11.44 -8.03 -22.70
CA ASP A 167 -12.12 -8.99 -21.84
C ASP A 167 -13.40 -8.34 -21.26
N PRO A 168 -14.59 -8.94 -21.46
CA PRO A 168 -15.85 -8.38 -20.95
C PRO A 168 -15.88 -8.15 -19.44
N GLU A 169 -15.25 -9.03 -18.64
CA GLU A 169 -15.24 -8.89 -17.17
C GLU A 169 -14.34 -7.73 -16.75
N VAL A 170 -13.17 -7.60 -17.39
CA VAL A 170 -12.25 -6.49 -17.19
C VAL A 170 -12.91 -5.19 -17.61
N ARG A 171 -13.61 -5.16 -18.75
CA ARG A 171 -14.26 -3.96 -19.27
C ARG A 171 -15.39 -3.48 -18.35
N ALA A 172 -16.20 -4.40 -17.82
CA ALA A 172 -17.20 -4.05 -16.80
C ALA A 172 -16.55 -3.49 -15.53
N ALA A 173 -15.47 -4.13 -15.06
CA ALA A 173 -14.73 -3.62 -13.89
C ALA A 173 -14.04 -2.27 -14.16
N LEU A 174 -13.58 -2.01 -15.38
CA LEU A 174 -12.98 -0.75 -15.79
C LEU A 174 -13.97 0.39 -15.62
N GLU A 175 -15.22 0.22 -16.09
CA GLU A 175 -16.26 1.24 -15.95
C GLU A 175 -16.50 1.61 -14.49
N ASP A 176 -16.70 0.61 -13.62
CA ASP A 176 -16.90 0.81 -12.19
C ASP A 176 -15.72 1.53 -11.51
N VAL A 177 -14.49 1.04 -11.77
CA VAL A 177 -13.29 1.55 -11.11
C VAL A 177 -12.91 2.93 -11.63
N LEU A 178 -13.11 3.19 -12.92
CA LEU A 178 -12.86 4.51 -13.51
C LEU A 178 -13.82 5.56 -12.96
N ALA A 179 -15.12 5.24 -12.93
CA ALA A 179 -16.11 6.13 -12.36
C ALA A 179 -15.83 6.43 -10.88
N GLU A 180 -15.45 5.43 -10.08
CA GLU A 180 -15.05 5.66 -8.68
C GLU A 180 -13.76 6.48 -8.54
N ALA A 181 -12.78 6.29 -9.43
CA ALA A 181 -11.58 7.13 -9.45
C ALA A 181 -11.92 8.59 -9.73
N MET A 182 -12.81 8.85 -10.69
CA MET A 182 -13.29 10.19 -11.05
C MET A 182 -14.13 10.83 -9.94
N ARG A 183 -15.09 10.09 -9.35
CA ARG A 183 -15.83 10.54 -8.16
C ARG A 183 -14.90 10.93 -7.03
N SER A 184 -13.80 10.20 -6.86
CA SER A 184 -12.83 10.45 -5.81
C SER A 184 -11.95 11.68 -6.06
N VAL A 185 -11.78 12.12 -7.30
CA VAL A 185 -11.19 13.43 -7.60
C VAL A 185 -12.12 14.51 -7.05
N LEU A 186 -13.39 14.51 -7.46
CA LEU A 186 -14.37 15.54 -7.09
C LEU A 186 -14.63 15.56 -5.57
N ARG A 187 -14.74 14.38 -4.94
CA ARG A 187 -14.78 14.26 -3.46
C ARG A 187 -13.52 14.81 -2.81
N GLY A 188 -12.36 14.53 -3.40
CA GLY A 188 -11.08 15.02 -2.93
C GLY A 188 -11.02 16.55 -2.95
N GLU A 189 -11.53 17.18 -4.00
CA GLU A 189 -11.55 18.64 -4.14
C GLU A 189 -12.37 19.27 -3.02
N GLU A 190 -13.63 18.86 -2.88
CA GLU A 190 -14.53 19.35 -1.82
C GLU A 190 -13.99 19.02 -0.42
N LEU A 191 -13.39 17.84 -0.22
CA LEU A 191 -12.76 17.45 1.04
C LEU A 191 -11.61 18.38 1.43
N ILE A 192 -10.67 18.60 0.53
CA ILE A 192 -9.48 19.41 0.81
C ILE A 192 -9.86 20.88 0.95
N ASP A 193 -10.78 21.40 0.13
CA ASP A 193 -11.20 22.80 0.17
C ASP A 193 -12.03 23.12 1.44
N ARG A 194 -12.83 22.16 1.92
CA ARG A 194 -13.63 22.29 3.14
C ARG A 194 -12.81 22.14 4.42
N ILE A 195 -11.93 21.12 4.48
CA ILE A 195 -11.14 20.81 5.67
C ILE A 195 -9.90 21.70 5.79
N ARG A 196 -9.33 22.12 4.64
CA ARG A 196 -8.09 22.88 4.53
C ARG A 196 -6.97 22.31 5.41
N PRO A 197 -6.62 21.03 5.23
CA PRO A 197 -5.60 20.40 6.05
C PRO A 197 -4.23 21.04 5.81
N GLU A 198 -3.45 21.18 6.89
CA GLU A 198 -2.03 21.52 6.78
C GLU A 198 -1.21 20.29 6.39
N LEU A 199 -1.61 19.12 6.91
CA LEU A 199 -1.01 17.82 6.64
C LEU A 199 -2.06 16.85 6.10
N ALA A 200 -1.74 16.13 5.03
CA ALA A 200 -2.52 14.97 4.58
C ALA A 200 -1.66 13.69 4.66
N ILE A 201 -2.15 12.69 5.37
CA ILE A 201 -1.40 11.50 5.76
C ILE A 201 -2.02 10.25 5.12
N PHE A 202 -1.19 9.50 4.41
CA PHE A 202 -1.58 8.31 3.65
C PHE A 202 -0.74 7.10 4.08
N ASN A 203 -1.36 5.94 4.18
CA ASN A 203 -0.63 4.67 4.19
C ASN A 203 -0.35 4.20 2.75
N GLU A 204 -1.42 4.14 1.97
CA GLU A 204 -1.45 3.77 0.56
C GLU A 204 -2.00 4.95 -0.25
N LYS A 205 -1.46 5.15 -1.45
CA LYS A 205 -1.78 6.29 -2.34
C LYS A 205 -1.93 5.91 -3.81
N GLY A 206 -1.75 4.64 -4.16
CA GLY A 206 -1.64 4.21 -5.56
C GLY A 206 -2.92 3.76 -6.24
N TYR A 207 -3.94 3.38 -5.47
CA TYR A 207 -5.18 2.79 -5.99
C TYR A 207 -6.28 3.82 -6.22
N ALA A 208 -7.21 3.48 -7.11
CA ALA A 208 -8.45 4.23 -7.30
C ALA A 208 -9.14 4.53 -5.96
N GLY A 209 -9.61 5.76 -5.81
CA GLY A 209 -10.10 6.29 -4.54
C GLY A 209 -9.03 7.09 -3.80
N LEU A 210 -8.07 6.40 -3.20
CA LEU A 210 -7.00 7.02 -2.40
C LEU A 210 -6.06 7.88 -3.25
N GLY A 211 -5.68 7.38 -4.43
CA GLY A 211 -4.78 8.07 -5.35
C GLY A 211 -5.36 9.37 -5.88
N SER A 212 -6.66 9.42 -6.15
CA SER A 212 -7.34 10.62 -6.63
C SER A 212 -7.24 11.73 -5.59
N ILE A 213 -7.54 11.41 -4.33
CA ILE A 213 -7.46 12.35 -3.21
C ILE A 213 -6.00 12.78 -2.97
N TYR A 214 -5.05 11.87 -3.14
CA TYR A 214 -3.62 12.17 -3.05
C TYR A 214 -3.17 13.21 -4.08
N ASP A 215 -3.54 13.04 -5.35
CA ASP A 215 -3.18 13.98 -6.41
C ASP A 215 -3.84 15.35 -6.17
N VAL A 216 -5.11 15.37 -5.79
CA VAL A 216 -5.81 16.62 -5.43
C VAL A 216 -5.12 17.33 -4.26
N ALA A 217 -4.78 16.61 -3.20
CA ALA A 217 -4.09 17.21 -2.04
C ALA A 217 -2.75 17.85 -2.45
N LEU A 218 -1.98 17.21 -3.33
CA LEU A 218 -0.74 17.78 -3.87
C LEU A 218 -0.99 19.03 -4.71
N GLN A 219 -1.97 19.01 -5.60
CA GLN A 219 -2.31 20.16 -6.44
C GLN A 219 -2.76 21.36 -5.63
N ARG A 220 -3.50 21.14 -4.53
CA ARG A 220 -3.93 22.18 -3.59
C ARG A 220 -2.80 22.64 -2.66
N GLY A 221 -1.57 22.15 -2.84
CA GLY A 221 -0.41 22.55 -2.06
C GLY A 221 -0.41 22.03 -0.61
N THR A 222 -1.19 20.98 -0.31
CA THR A 222 -1.20 20.35 1.01
C THR A 222 0.13 19.64 1.24
N ASN A 223 0.65 19.67 2.46
CA ASN A 223 1.85 18.91 2.80
C ASN A 223 1.49 17.41 2.94
N VAL A 224 1.70 16.67 1.85
CA VAL A 224 1.34 15.27 1.75
C VAL A 224 2.47 14.38 2.27
N ILE A 225 2.15 13.52 3.23
CA ILE A 225 3.07 12.56 3.83
C ILE A 225 2.50 11.14 3.64
N GLN A 226 3.26 10.27 3.00
CA GLN A 226 3.01 8.84 3.10
C GLN A 226 3.84 8.27 4.24
N PHE A 227 3.23 7.39 5.03
CA PHE A 227 3.96 6.49 5.90
C PHE A 227 3.76 5.07 5.40
N LEU A 228 4.82 4.28 5.46
CA LEU A 228 4.76 2.84 5.27
C LEU A 228 5.49 2.18 6.42
N HIS A 229 5.14 0.93 6.66
CA HIS A 229 6.04 0.08 7.42
C HIS A 229 7.40 0.08 6.73
N GLY A 230 8.49 0.28 7.48
CA GLY A 230 9.86 0.35 6.94
C GLY A 230 10.31 -0.90 6.18
N GLY A 231 9.44 -1.90 6.18
CA GLY A 231 9.33 -2.95 5.20
C GLY A 231 9.63 -4.28 5.85
N MET A 232 9.87 -5.24 4.96
CA MET A 232 10.40 -6.56 5.23
C MET A 232 11.85 -6.54 5.80
N HIS A 233 12.30 -5.41 6.38
CA HIS A 233 13.68 -5.17 6.81
C HIS A 233 13.78 -4.76 8.29
N TRP A 234 12.84 -3.99 8.84
CA TRP A 234 12.88 -3.53 10.23
C TRP A 234 11.53 -3.69 10.92
N ALA A 235 11.47 -4.58 11.93
CA ALA A 235 10.23 -4.97 12.61
C ALA A 235 9.49 -3.80 13.28
N ASP A 236 10.22 -2.76 13.70
CA ASP A 236 9.69 -1.63 14.47
C ASP A 236 10.01 -0.27 13.82
N ALA A 237 10.12 -0.22 12.48
CA ALA A 237 10.37 1.02 11.76
C ALA A 237 9.19 1.44 10.89
N LEU A 238 9.02 2.74 10.76
CA LEU A 238 8.17 3.38 9.76
C LEU A 238 9.05 4.25 8.86
N ILE A 239 8.82 4.18 7.54
CA ILE A 239 9.40 5.12 6.59
C ILE A 239 8.35 6.20 6.33
N PHE A 240 8.76 7.45 6.46
CA PHE A 240 7.95 8.61 6.14
C PHE A 240 8.52 9.31 4.91
N LYS A 241 7.65 9.60 3.95
CA LYS A 241 8.02 10.40 2.79
C LYS A 241 7.07 11.56 2.62
N ARG A 242 7.64 12.76 2.56
CA ARG A 242 6.96 13.95 2.06
C ARG A 242 6.96 13.92 0.53
N TYR A 243 5.80 14.16 -0.07
CA TYR A 243 5.64 14.27 -1.50
C TYR A 243 5.51 15.72 -1.95
N THR A 244 5.94 15.93 -3.19
CA THR A 244 5.85 17.16 -3.96
C THR A 244 5.35 16.79 -5.35
N PRO A 245 4.90 17.75 -6.18
CA PRO A 245 4.58 17.47 -7.58
C PRO A 245 5.70 16.71 -8.30
N GLU A 246 6.96 17.06 -8.05
CA GLU A 246 8.15 16.46 -8.68
C GLU A 246 8.42 15.05 -8.18
N THR A 247 8.19 14.78 -6.88
CA THR A 247 8.46 13.47 -6.27
C THR A 247 7.25 12.55 -6.27
N ARG A 248 6.13 12.93 -6.88
CA ARG A 248 4.82 12.26 -6.74
C ARG A 248 4.84 10.76 -7.10
N ARG A 249 5.70 10.39 -8.06
CA ARG A 249 5.85 9.03 -8.60
C ARG A 249 7.10 8.31 -8.07
N VAL A 250 7.82 8.90 -7.13
CA VAL A 250 9.05 8.29 -6.61
C VAL A 250 8.70 7.35 -5.47
N HIS A 251 9.04 6.07 -5.58
CA HIS A 251 8.81 5.07 -4.53
C HIS A 251 9.36 5.58 -3.18
N PRO A 252 8.65 5.38 -2.06
CA PRO A 252 8.99 6.07 -0.83
C PRO A 252 10.27 5.62 -0.15
N ALA A 253 10.74 4.41 -0.44
CA ALA A 253 12.07 3.94 -0.05
C ALA A 253 13.20 4.37 -1.02
N SER A 254 12.92 5.13 -2.08
CA SER A 254 13.95 5.56 -3.03
C SER A 254 14.81 6.68 -2.46
N LEU A 255 16.09 6.65 -2.81
CA LEU A 255 17.02 7.74 -2.52
C LEU A 255 16.81 8.91 -3.48
N SER A 256 17.00 10.13 -2.98
CA SER A 256 17.17 11.29 -3.86
C SER A 256 18.51 11.21 -4.59
N ALA A 257 18.68 11.98 -5.67
CA ALA A 257 19.97 12.09 -6.36
C ALA A 257 21.10 12.54 -5.41
N GLU A 258 20.79 13.43 -4.46
CA GLU A 258 21.72 13.88 -3.44
C GLU A 258 22.11 12.74 -2.49
N SER A 259 21.12 12.04 -1.91
CA SER A 259 21.39 10.90 -1.03
C SER A 259 22.15 9.79 -1.75
N TRP A 260 21.84 9.55 -3.02
CA TRP A 260 22.57 8.57 -3.84
C TRP A 260 24.03 8.95 -4.06
N ARG A 261 24.31 10.23 -4.36
CA ARG A 261 25.68 10.74 -4.47
C ARG A 261 26.44 10.57 -3.15
N LEU A 262 25.81 10.90 -2.02
CA LEU A 262 26.41 10.69 -0.70
C LEU A 262 26.73 9.21 -0.44
N VAL A 263 25.85 8.29 -0.84
CA VAL A 263 26.11 6.85 -0.72
C VAL A 263 27.27 6.42 -1.60
N ARG A 264 27.35 6.91 -2.83
CA ARG A 264 28.43 6.59 -3.78
C ARG A 264 29.82 7.07 -3.33
N GLU A 265 29.87 8.18 -2.60
CA GLU A 265 31.12 8.77 -2.11
C GLU A 265 31.64 8.09 -0.83
N ARG A 266 30.81 7.26 -0.17
CA ARG A 266 31.24 6.52 1.02
C ARG A 266 32.19 5.39 0.63
N PRO A 267 33.30 5.19 1.37
CA PRO A 267 34.17 4.06 1.15
C PRO A 267 33.41 2.75 1.44
N TRP A 268 33.59 1.77 0.56
CA TRP A 268 33.16 0.39 0.82
C TRP A 268 34.39 -0.43 1.19
N GLY A 269 34.46 -0.88 2.44
CA GLY A 269 35.54 -1.72 2.94
C GLY A 269 35.03 -2.80 3.87
N GLU A 270 35.95 -3.42 4.62
CA GLU A 270 35.63 -4.56 5.46
C GLU A 270 34.56 -4.28 6.53
N GLN A 271 34.47 -3.04 7.02
CA GLN A 271 33.43 -2.68 7.99
C GLN A 271 32.04 -2.75 7.36
N GLN A 272 31.85 -2.18 6.16
CA GLN A 272 30.57 -2.20 5.46
C GLN A 272 30.18 -3.63 5.06
N GLU A 273 31.17 -4.44 4.67
CA GLU A 273 30.95 -5.86 4.38
C GLU A 273 30.44 -6.61 5.63
N ARG A 274 31.06 -6.39 6.79
CA ARG A 274 30.60 -6.97 8.06
C ARG A 274 29.20 -6.50 8.45
N GLU A 275 28.91 -5.21 8.33
CA GLU A 275 27.57 -4.67 8.61
C GLU A 275 26.50 -5.29 7.69
N LEU A 276 26.83 -5.53 6.42
CA LEU A 276 25.95 -6.21 5.47
C LEU A 276 25.74 -7.69 5.82
N ASP A 277 26.80 -8.40 6.20
CA ASP A 277 26.72 -9.80 6.63
C ASP A 277 25.88 -9.95 7.90
N GLU A 278 26.01 -9.04 8.86
CA GLU A 278 25.18 -8.99 10.06
C GLU A 278 23.70 -8.80 9.72
N GLU A 279 23.38 -7.89 8.81
CA GLU A 279 22.01 -7.67 8.31
C GLU A 279 21.45 -8.93 7.63
N PHE A 280 22.25 -9.62 6.80
CA PHE A 280 21.85 -10.88 6.19
C PHE A 280 21.65 -12.00 7.22
N ALA A 281 22.51 -12.09 8.24
CA ALA A 281 22.38 -13.05 9.32
C ALA A 281 21.12 -12.80 10.16
N LEU A 282 20.76 -11.53 10.37
CA LEU A 282 19.54 -11.15 11.08
C LEU A 282 18.29 -11.55 10.29
N ARG A 283 18.34 -11.44 8.96
CA ARG A 283 17.21 -11.71 8.06
C ARG A 283 17.03 -13.17 7.67
N TYR A 284 18.12 -13.87 7.39
CA TYR A 284 18.12 -15.23 6.84
C TYR A 284 18.70 -16.28 7.79
N GLY A 285 19.33 -15.86 8.89
CA GLY A 285 19.83 -16.74 9.95
C GLY A 285 18.78 -17.05 11.02
N SER A 286 19.24 -17.59 12.15
CA SER A 286 18.40 -17.94 13.30
C SER A 286 18.12 -16.77 14.26
N GLY A 287 18.44 -15.53 13.84
CA GLY A 287 18.25 -14.30 14.61
C GLY A 287 16.78 -13.91 14.83
N GLN A 288 16.54 -12.74 15.41
CA GLN A 288 15.19 -12.22 15.66
C GLN A 288 14.30 -12.41 14.43
N LYS A 289 13.15 -13.07 14.63
CA LYS A 289 12.22 -13.42 13.57
C LYS A 289 11.61 -12.16 12.99
N HIS A 290 12.18 -11.71 11.88
CA HIS A 290 11.53 -10.75 10.98
C HIS A 290 10.11 -11.26 10.63
N PRO A 291 9.09 -10.40 10.42
CA PRO A 291 7.80 -10.77 9.85
C PRO A 291 7.84 -11.85 8.74
N ASP A 292 8.90 -11.89 7.92
CA ASP A 292 9.07 -12.87 6.84
C ASP A 292 9.92 -14.08 7.19
N ALA A 293 10.46 -14.18 8.41
CA ALA A 293 11.16 -15.36 8.88
C ALA A 293 10.28 -16.61 8.77
N GLY A 294 8.95 -16.45 8.81
CA GLY A 294 8.00 -17.51 8.49
C GLY A 294 8.10 -18.04 7.04
N LEU A 295 8.51 -17.20 6.07
CA LEU A 295 8.79 -17.64 4.70
C LEU A 295 10.09 -18.44 4.59
N GLN A 296 10.96 -18.39 5.60
CA GLN A 296 12.20 -19.15 5.68
C GLN A 296 12.09 -20.38 6.58
N GLU A 297 10.95 -20.59 7.24
CA GLU A 297 10.74 -21.75 8.09
C GLU A 297 10.89 -23.06 7.30
N GLY A 298 11.69 -23.99 7.83
CA GLY A 298 12.00 -25.26 7.18
C GLY A 298 12.96 -25.16 5.98
N LYS A 299 13.47 -23.97 5.64
CA LYS A 299 14.46 -23.78 4.58
C LYS A 299 15.88 -23.87 5.11
N ARG A 300 16.79 -24.32 4.25
CA ARG A 300 18.22 -24.48 4.56
C ARG A 300 19.03 -23.49 3.72
N LEU A 301 19.96 -22.78 4.35
CA LEU A 301 20.98 -22.00 3.66
C LEU A 301 21.93 -22.94 2.90
N LYS A 302 22.19 -22.62 1.63
CA LYS A 302 23.06 -23.39 0.74
C LYS A 302 24.26 -22.53 0.36
N SER A 303 25.42 -23.16 0.28
CA SER A 303 26.62 -22.56 -0.31
C SER A 303 26.41 -22.26 -1.79
N ALA A 304 27.24 -21.37 -2.34
CA ALA A 304 27.20 -21.04 -3.76
C ALA A 304 27.38 -22.28 -4.65
N ASP A 305 28.25 -23.22 -4.27
CA ASP A 305 28.52 -24.43 -5.04
C ASP A 305 27.37 -25.43 -4.98
N GLU A 306 26.70 -25.57 -3.83
CA GLU A 306 25.47 -26.37 -3.74
C GLU A 306 24.37 -25.80 -4.66
N VAL A 307 24.20 -24.48 -4.70
CA VAL A 307 23.22 -23.83 -5.58
C VAL A 307 23.57 -24.03 -7.04
N ARG A 308 24.84 -23.83 -7.42
CA ARG A 308 25.32 -24.05 -8.80
C ARG A 308 25.12 -25.49 -9.24
N ALA A 309 25.51 -26.46 -8.41
CA ALA A 309 25.35 -27.88 -8.71
C ALA A 309 23.87 -28.27 -8.83
N GLN A 310 23.02 -27.81 -7.90
CA GLN A 310 21.59 -28.09 -7.94
C GLN A 310 20.92 -27.57 -9.22
N LEU A 311 21.29 -26.37 -9.66
CA LEU A 311 20.72 -25.73 -10.85
C LEU A 311 21.42 -26.14 -12.16
N GLY A 312 22.48 -26.94 -12.09
CA GLY A 312 23.27 -27.34 -13.27
C GLY A 312 23.98 -26.18 -13.96
N LEU A 313 24.45 -25.18 -13.20
CA LEU A 313 25.10 -23.99 -13.76
C LEU A 313 26.53 -24.31 -14.20
N ASP A 314 26.92 -23.85 -15.39
CA ASP A 314 28.27 -24.01 -15.92
C ASP A 314 29.25 -23.10 -15.14
N PRO A 315 30.25 -23.65 -14.41
CA PRO A 315 31.17 -22.85 -13.62
C PRO A 315 32.09 -21.97 -14.47
N ALA A 316 32.23 -22.25 -15.77
CA ALA A 316 33.01 -21.42 -16.69
C ALA A 316 32.24 -20.17 -17.17
N ARG A 317 30.94 -20.08 -16.90
CA ARG A 317 30.08 -18.96 -17.32
C ARG A 317 29.70 -18.07 -16.14
N LYS A 318 29.51 -16.78 -16.43
CA LYS A 318 28.93 -15.85 -15.44
C LYS A 318 27.47 -16.21 -15.20
N THR A 319 27.02 -16.09 -13.95
CA THR A 319 25.61 -16.26 -13.59
C THR A 319 24.93 -14.91 -13.50
N VAL A 320 23.81 -14.77 -14.22
CA VAL A 320 22.92 -13.61 -14.15
C VAL A 320 21.60 -14.07 -13.55
N VAL A 321 21.15 -13.36 -12.51
CA VAL A 321 19.89 -13.65 -11.82
C VAL A 321 18.87 -12.58 -12.15
N LEU A 322 17.75 -12.98 -12.74
CA LEU A 322 16.58 -12.14 -12.92
C LEU A 322 15.65 -12.32 -11.71
N PHE A 323 15.52 -11.27 -10.91
CA PHE A 323 14.54 -11.22 -9.82
C PHE A 323 13.22 -10.71 -10.39
N SER A 324 12.31 -11.62 -10.75
CA SER A 324 11.02 -11.21 -11.30
C SER A 324 10.12 -10.68 -10.19
N HIS A 325 9.45 -9.56 -10.45
CA HIS A 325 8.48 -9.00 -9.52
C HIS A 325 7.18 -9.82 -9.49
N LEU A 326 6.26 -9.50 -8.58
CA LEU A 326 4.86 -9.89 -8.71
C LEU A 326 4.30 -9.23 -9.96
N LEU A 327 3.75 -10.03 -10.88
CA LEU A 327 3.25 -9.53 -12.16
C LEU A 327 2.04 -8.60 -11.97
N TRP A 328 1.18 -8.91 -11.01
CA TRP A 328 0.00 -8.11 -10.66
C TRP A 328 0.23 -7.12 -9.53
N ASP A 329 1.48 -6.77 -9.26
CA ASP A 329 1.73 -5.73 -8.26
C ASP A 329 1.34 -4.37 -8.81
N ALA A 330 0.86 -3.51 -7.92
CA ALA A 330 0.33 -2.22 -8.27
C ALA A 330 1.41 -1.17 -8.55
N ASN A 331 2.68 -1.53 -8.67
CA ASN A 331 3.79 -0.57 -8.83
C ASN A 331 3.75 0.30 -10.10
N LEU A 332 2.70 0.18 -10.93
CA LEU A 332 2.43 0.98 -12.13
C LEU A 332 2.29 2.49 -11.84
N PHE A 333 2.08 2.89 -10.58
CA PHE A 333 2.03 4.31 -10.19
C PHE A 333 3.41 4.90 -9.80
N PHE A 334 4.50 4.13 -9.85
CA PHE A 334 5.85 4.61 -9.58
C PHE A 334 6.73 4.62 -10.84
N GLY A 335 7.66 5.58 -10.90
CA GLY A 335 8.66 5.65 -11.97
C GLY A 335 8.06 5.84 -13.36
N ASP A 336 8.81 5.46 -14.40
CA ASP A 336 8.35 5.44 -15.79
C ASP A 336 8.45 4.01 -16.32
N ASP A 337 7.40 3.57 -17.02
CA ASP A 337 7.38 2.22 -17.58
C ASP A 337 8.02 2.22 -18.97
N LEU A 338 8.98 1.33 -19.17
CA LEU A 338 9.64 1.10 -20.47
C LEU A 338 8.89 0.08 -21.34
N PHE A 339 8.03 -0.73 -20.72
CA PHE A 339 7.19 -1.74 -21.36
C PHE A 339 5.73 -1.43 -21.06
N GLU A 340 4.80 -1.96 -21.84
CA GLU A 340 3.38 -1.71 -21.62
C GLU A 340 2.90 -2.30 -20.30
N ASP A 341 3.44 -3.46 -19.93
CA ASP A 341 3.11 -4.17 -18.71
C ASP A 341 4.26 -5.06 -18.20
N GLN A 342 4.08 -5.62 -17.00
CA GLN A 342 5.09 -6.45 -16.33
C GLN A 342 5.29 -7.80 -17.02
N GLU A 343 4.26 -8.32 -17.71
CA GLU A 343 4.35 -9.56 -18.46
C GLU A 343 5.23 -9.38 -19.69
N GLU A 344 5.02 -8.31 -20.45
CA GLU A 344 5.83 -7.97 -21.61
C GLU A 344 7.30 -7.78 -21.20
N TRP A 345 7.57 -7.02 -20.14
CA TRP A 345 8.93 -6.86 -19.60
C TRP A 345 9.58 -8.23 -19.33
N LEU A 346 8.88 -9.13 -18.64
CA LEU A 346 9.42 -10.45 -18.30
C LEU A 346 9.65 -11.29 -19.57
N VAL A 347 8.70 -11.33 -20.49
CA VAL A 347 8.79 -12.11 -21.74
C VAL A 347 9.96 -11.62 -22.59
N GLN A 348 10.08 -10.31 -22.79
CA GLN A 348 11.18 -9.74 -23.60
C GLN A 348 12.54 -9.96 -22.92
N THR A 349 12.61 -9.84 -21.60
CA THR A 349 13.83 -10.12 -20.84
C THR A 349 14.24 -11.60 -20.94
N VAL A 350 13.29 -12.54 -20.82
CA VAL A 350 13.57 -13.97 -20.98
C VAL A 350 13.96 -14.31 -22.41
N ARG A 351 13.32 -13.71 -23.42
CA ARG A 351 13.75 -13.88 -24.82
C ARG A 351 15.20 -13.46 -25.03
N ALA A 352 15.59 -12.32 -24.49
CA ALA A 352 16.97 -11.84 -24.54
C ALA A 352 17.94 -12.78 -23.79
N ALA A 353 17.52 -13.32 -22.63
CA ALA A 353 18.29 -14.32 -21.88
C ALA A 353 18.51 -15.60 -22.69
N CYS A 354 17.45 -16.14 -23.32
CA CYS A 354 17.54 -17.34 -24.17
C CYS A 354 18.45 -17.14 -25.40
N ALA A 355 18.48 -15.94 -25.96
CA ALA A 355 19.37 -15.61 -27.09
C ALA A 355 20.84 -15.47 -26.68
N ASN A 356 21.12 -15.29 -25.38
CA ASN A 356 22.48 -15.11 -24.87
C ASN A 356 23.02 -16.38 -24.20
N ALA A 357 23.68 -17.23 -24.98
CA ALA A 357 24.30 -18.47 -24.51
C ALA A 357 25.61 -18.27 -23.72
N SER A 358 26.14 -17.05 -23.58
CA SER A 358 27.43 -16.79 -22.92
C SER A 358 27.36 -16.77 -21.38
N ALA A 359 26.15 -16.81 -20.81
CA ALA A 359 25.91 -16.75 -19.38
C ALA A 359 25.00 -17.89 -18.91
N ASN A 360 25.06 -18.19 -17.61
CA ASN A 360 24.01 -18.93 -16.93
C ASN A 360 22.90 -17.95 -16.55
N TRP A 361 21.65 -18.26 -16.91
CA TRP A 361 20.50 -17.44 -16.54
C TRP A 361 19.66 -18.14 -15.49
N VAL A 362 19.36 -17.43 -14.40
CA VAL A 362 18.47 -17.90 -13.33
C VAL A 362 17.31 -16.93 -13.21
N VAL A 363 16.09 -17.42 -13.44
CA VAL A 363 14.86 -16.65 -13.21
C VAL A 363 14.32 -17.01 -11.83
N LYS A 364 14.42 -16.07 -10.88
CA LYS A 364 13.89 -16.22 -9.54
C LYS A 364 12.52 -15.56 -9.45
N LEU A 365 11.48 -16.39 -9.43
CA LEU A 365 10.10 -15.94 -9.26
C LEU A 365 9.84 -15.35 -7.88
N HIS A 366 8.94 -14.37 -7.81
CA HIS A 366 8.55 -13.75 -6.55
C HIS A 366 7.86 -14.78 -5.63
N PRO A 367 8.26 -14.92 -4.36
CA PRO A 367 7.70 -15.94 -3.46
C PRO A 367 6.19 -15.78 -3.26
N ALA A 368 5.69 -14.55 -3.25
CA ALA A 368 4.25 -14.29 -3.11
C ALA A 368 3.38 -14.86 -4.26
N ASN A 369 3.95 -15.25 -5.42
CA ASN A 369 3.20 -16.02 -6.41
C ASN A 369 2.69 -17.36 -5.84
N MET A 370 3.43 -17.94 -4.88
CA MET A 370 3.03 -19.16 -4.16
C MET A 370 2.14 -18.86 -2.95
N TYR A 371 2.41 -17.78 -2.20
CA TYR A 371 1.74 -17.50 -0.91
C TYR A 371 0.44 -16.68 -1.05
N LYS A 372 0.40 -15.65 -1.92
CA LYS A 372 -0.80 -14.82 -2.12
C LYS A 372 -1.87 -15.51 -2.98
N GLY A 373 -1.50 -16.53 -3.76
CA GLY A 373 -2.45 -17.41 -4.43
C GLY A 373 -3.19 -18.36 -3.48
N GLY A 374 -2.73 -18.49 -2.23
CA GLY A 374 -3.31 -19.36 -1.20
C GLY A 374 -3.56 -18.62 0.11
N ASN A 375 -4.54 -17.72 0.17
CA ASN A 375 -5.09 -17.10 1.39
C ASN A 375 -4.09 -16.41 2.36
N GLY A 376 -2.84 -16.19 1.97
CA GLY A 376 -1.81 -15.54 2.78
C GLY A 376 -1.93 -14.02 2.74
N GLU A 377 -3.02 -13.45 3.27
CA GLU A 377 -3.06 -12.04 3.64
C GLU A 377 -2.83 -11.89 5.14
N LEU A 378 -2.13 -10.82 5.53
CA LEU A 378 -2.07 -10.36 6.92
C LEU A 378 -3.51 -10.11 7.38
N ASN A 379 -4.07 -11.08 8.10
CA ASN A 379 -5.40 -10.95 8.66
C ASN A 379 -5.31 -10.38 10.09
N ASP A 380 -6.41 -9.80 10.59
CA ASP A 380 -6.44 -9.20 11.92
C ASP A 380 -5.98 -10.17 13.02
N GLU A 381 -6.23 -11.47 12.85
CA GLU A 381 -5.83 -12.48 13.83
C GLU A 381 -4.31 -12.64 13.91
N ALA A 382 -3.61 -12.60 12.78
CA ALA A 382 -2.16 -12.61 12.73
C ALA A 382 -1.56 -11.30 13.27
N ALA A 383 -2.21 -10.16 13.02
CA ALA A 383 -1.74 -8.86 13.50
C ALA A 383 -2.02 -8.59 14.99
N ILE A 384 -3.02 -9.26 15.59
CA ILE A 384 -3.36 -9.13 17.01
C ILE A 384 -2.51 -10.06 17.89
N ARG A 385 -2.08 -11.20 17.34
CA ARG A 385 -1.15 -12.12 18.01
C ARG A 385 0.25 -11.54 18.04
#